data_AF-A2DQ90-F1
#
_entry.id   AF-A2DQ90-F1
#
_cell.length_a   1.000
_cell.length_b   1.000
_cell.length_c   1.000
_cell.angle_alpha   90.00
_cell.angle_beta   90.00
_cell.angle_gamma   90.00
#
_symmetry.space_group_name_H-M   'P 1'
#
loop_
_entity.id
_entity.type
_entity.pdbx_description
1 polymer ?
#
loop_
_entity_poly.entity_id
_entity_poly.type
_entity_poly.pdbx_seq_one_letter_code
_entity_poly.pdbx_strand_id
1 'polypeptide(L)'
;MNTINTQAAERLEKTRFLRKIKAEMKANVIETLVSMEENNELPKDLKVKRYTPNDETADALSYIGEFCAFHNLTNTLKCLRAETNGDIMVLRTAGNEKSKLARAIEIYNQKKAAEAPAPEN
;
A
#
# COMPACT_ATOMS: atom_id res chain seq x y z
N MET A 1 14.13 30.11 -29.30
CA MET A 1 15.28 29.20 -29.37
C MET A 1 15.16 28.18 -28.25
N ASN A 2 14.82 26.93 -28.56
CA ASN A 2 14.80 25.87 -27.54
C ASN A 2 16.24 25.43 -27.31
N THR A 3 16.73 25.58 -26.09
CA THR A 3 18.07 25.14 -25.68
C THR A 3 18.17 23.61 -25.75
N ILE A 4 19.39 23.09 -25.89
CA ILE A 4 19.68 21.64 -25.88
C ILE A 4 19.04 20.96 -24.64
N ASN A 5 19.00 21.66 -23.51
CA ASN A 5 18.33 21.20 -22.28
C ASN A 5 16.81 21.00 -22.45
N THR A 6 16.11 21.93 -23.11
CA THR A 6 14.66 21.77 -23.38
C THR A 6 14.37 20.61 -24.32
N GLN A 7 15.20 20.38 -25.35
CA GLN A 7 15.02 19.24 -26.26
C GLN A 7 15.37 17.90 -25.60
N ALA A 8 16.37 17.87 -24.71
CA ALA A 8 16.72 16.68 -23.93
C ALA A 8 15.60 16.32 -22.94
N ALA A 9 15.03 17.31 -22.24
CA ALA A 9 13.91 17.11 -21.33
C ALA A 9 12.67 16.55 -22.06
N GLU A 10 12.29 17.11 -23.22
CA GLU A 10 11.17 16.60 -24.03
C GLU A 10 11.40 15.16 -24.52
N ARG A 11 12.63 14.80 -24.91
CA ARG A 11 12.97 13.42 -25.32
C ARG A 11 12.84 12.45 -24.14
N LEU A 12 13.30 12.84 -22.96
CA LEU A 12 13.22 12.02 -21.76
C LEU A 12 11.80 11.93 -21.19
N GLU A 13 10.92 12.89 -21.50
CA GLU A 13 9.49 12.82 -21.17
C GLU A 13 8.75 11.84 -22.09
N LYS A 14 9.07 11.86 -23.38
CA LYS A 14 8.50 10.91 -24.37
C LYS A 14 8.85 9.45 -24.06
N THR A 15 10.01 9.18 -23.48
CA THR A 15 10.44 7.81 -23.11
C THR A 15 9.87 7.33 -21.77
N ARG A 16 9.03 8.13 -21.08
CA ARG A 16 8.57 7.88 -19.69
C ARG A 16 9.69 7.73 -18.66
N PHE A 17 10.96 7.88 -19.05
CA PHE A 17 12.12 7.73 -18.19
C PHE A 17 12.14 8.80 -17.09
N LEU A 18 11.82 10.06 -17.42
CA LEU A 18 11.64 11.11 -16.42
C LEU A 18 10.50 10.82 -15.45
N ARG A 19 9.46 10.11 -15.90
CA ARG A 19 8.35 9.71 -15.01
C ARG A 19 8.83 8.69 -13.98
N LYS A 20 9.64 7.72 -14.39
CA LYS A 20 10.25 6.72 -13.52
C LYS A 20 11.20 7.37 -12.51
N ILE A 21 12.11 8.23 -12.98
CA ILE A 21 13.02 8.97 -12.10
C ILE A 21 12.26 9.86 -11.12
N LYS A 22 11.24 10.60 -11.58
CA LYS A 22 10.40 11.43 -10.69
C LYS A 22 9.69 10.58 -9.63
N ALA A 23 9.25 9.36 -9.98
CA ALA A 23 8.64 8.44 -9.02
C ALA A 23 9.66 7.92 -8.00
N GLU A 24 10.85 7.52 -8.44
CA GLU A 24 11.95 7.08 -7.57
C GLU A 24 12.43 8.20 -6.65
N MET A 25 12.63 9.42 -7.17
CA MET A 25 12.99 10.59 -6.36
C MET A 25 11.91 10.93 -5.33
N LYS A 26 10.63 10.86 -5.70
CA LYS A 26 9.53 11.05 -4.75
C LYS A 26 9.53 9.99 -3.65
N ALA A 27 9.75 8.72 -4.01
CA ALA A 27 9.84 7.63 -3.05
C ALA A 27 10.99 7.85 -2.05
N ASN A 28 12.17 8.24 -2.53
CA ASN A 28 13.33 8.52 -1.68
C ASN A 28 13.10 9.70 -0.73
N VAL A 29 12.46 10.77 -1.22
CA VAL A 29 12.09 11.92 -0.37
C VAL A 29 11.09 11.48 0.71
N ILE A 30 10.10 10.67 0.36
CA ILE A 30 9.14 10.15 1.34
C ILE A 30 9.83 9.27 2.37
N GLU A 31 10.72 8.35 1.97
CA GLU A 31 11.49 7.50 2.88
C GLU A 31 12.34 8.31 3.85
N THR A 32 12.95 9.40 3.36
CA THR A 32 13.73 10.33 4.20
C THR A 32 12.83 11.06 5.21
N LEU A 33 11.67 11.56 4.77
CA LEU A 33 10.71 12.22 5.64
C LEU A 33 10.16 11.26 6.71
N VAL A 34 9.88 10.01 6.36
CA VAL A 34 9.45 8.98 7.32
C VAL A 34 10.56 8.73 8.36
N SER A 35 11.80 8.58 7.91
CA SER A 35 12.95 8.35 8.81
C SER A 35 13.16 9.53 9.77
N MET A 36 13.05 10.77 9.27
CA MET A 36 13.13 11.98 10.10
C MET A 36 11.97 12.09 11.09
N GLU A 37 10.78 11.61 10.73
CA GLU A 37 9.63 11.57 11.65
C GLU A 37 9.82 10.54 12.77
N GLU A 38 10.36 9.35 12.47
CA GLU A 38 10.73 8.33 13.46
C GLU A 38 11.77 8.85 14.48
N ASN A 39 12.70 9.68 14.03
CA ASN A 39 13.72 10.31 14.87
C ASN A 39 13.25 11.60 15.58
N ASN A 40 11.98 11.98 15.46
CA ASN A 40 11.42 13.26 15.97
C ASN A 40 12.11 14.54 15.44
N GLU A 41 12.74 14.46 14.27
CA GLU A 41 13.47 15.58 13.63
C GLU A 41 12.58 16.40 12.69
N LEU A 42 11.37 15.91 12.38
CA LEU A 42 10.46 16.58 11.47
C LEU A 42 9.71 17.75 12.15
N PRO A 43 9.73 18.97 11.58
CA PRO A 43 8.92 20.09 12.06
C PRO A 43 7.44 19.72 12.14
N LYS A 44 6.72 20.21 13.17
CA LYS A 44 5.31 19.88 13.41
C LYS A 44 4.41 20.16 12.19
N ASP A 45 4.75 21.17 11.40
CA ASP A 45 3.98 21.60 10.22
C ASP A 45 4.18 20.68 9.01
N LEU A 46 5.26 19.90 9.01
CA LEU A 46 5.58 18.91 7.97
C LEU A 46 5.19 17.48 8.38
N LYS A 47 4.78 17.27 9.65
CA LYS A 47 4.32 15.95 10.10
C LYS A 47 3.15 15.54 9.24
N VAL A 48 3.27 14.37 8.62
CA VAL A 48 2.22 13.82 7.79
C VAL A 48 0.98 13.71 8.67
N LYS A 49 -0.14 14.33 8.27
CA LYS A 49 -1.42 14.10 8.95
C LYS A 49 -1.83 12.66 8.68
N ARG A 50 -1.40 11.76 9.55
CA ARG A 50 -1.73 10.35 9.48
C ARG A 50 -3.19 10.16 9.83
N TYR A 51 -3.86 9.31 9.06
CA TYR A 51 -5.23 8.92 9.34
C TYR A 51 -5.28 8.15 10.66
N THR A 52 -6.17 8.53 11.57
CA THR A 52 -6.35 7.80 12.83
C THR A 52 -7.62 6.95 12.68
N PRO A 53 -7.50 5.62 12.54
CA PRO A 53 -8.65 4.74 12.40
C PRO A 53 -9.46 4.67 13.70
N ASN A 54 -10.78 4.54 13.54
CA ASN A 54 -11.69 4.04 14.57
C ASN A 54 -11.74 2.49 14.53
N ASP A 55 -12.45 1.86 15.48
CA ASP A 55 -12.45 0.40 15.62
C ASP A 55 -12.82 -0.36 14.33
N GLU A 56 -13.87 0.08 13.61
CA GLU A 56 -14.29 -0.56 12.35
C GLU A 56 -13.28 -0.38 11.22
N THR A 57 -12.64 0.79 11.15
CA THR A 57 -11.64 1.09 10.10
C THR A 57 -10.28 0.50 10.40
N ALA A 58 -9.97 0.22 11.66
CA ALA A 58 -8.75 -0.49 12.08
C ALA A 58 -8.77 -1.94 11.56
N ASP A 59 -9.92 -2.62 11.64
CA ASP A 59 -10.10 -3.96 11.07
C ASP A 59 -9.93 -3.95 9.55
N ALA A 60 -10.55 -2.98 8.87
CA ALA A 60 -10.42 -2.82 7.42
C ALA A 60 -8.95 -2.61 6.99
N LEU A 61 -8.21 -1.74 7.69
CA LEU A 61 -6.78 -1.51 7.44
C LEU A 61 -5.95 -2.78 7.65
N SER A 62 -6.32 -3.60 8.62
CA SER A 62 -5.66 -4.87 8.90
C SER A 62 -5.86 -5.87 7.74
N TYR A 63 -7.06 -5.93 7.15
CA TYR A 63 -7.31 -6.74 5.95
C TYR A 63 -6.53 -6.24 4.72
N ILE A 64 -6.45 -4.92 4.52
CA ILE A 64 -5.67 -4.33 3.43
C ILE A 64 -4.18 -4.61 3.63
N GLY A 65 -3.67 -4.47 4.86
CA GLY A 65 -2.29 -4.77 5.21
C GLY A 65 -1.94 -6.24 4.92
N GLU A 66 -2.83 -7.17 5.29
CA GLU A 66 -2.69 -8.59 5.01
C GLU A 66 -2.68 -8.90 3.51
N PHE A 67 -3.56 -8.25 2.74
CA PHE A 67 -3.58 -8.36 1.28
C PHE A 67 -2.26 -7.90 0.66
N CYS A 68 -1.75 -6.73 1.08
CA CYS A 68 -0.47 -6.23 0.58
C CYS A 68 0.68 -7.17 0.94
N ALA A 69 0.71 -7.72 2.15
CA ALA A 69 1.71 -8.68 2.58
C ALA A 69 1.64 -9.99 1.78
N PHE A 70 0.44 -10.52 1.54
CA PHE A 70 0.23 -11.75 0.78
C PHE A 70 0.69 -11.64 -0.68
N HIS A 71 0.48 -10.49 -1.31
CA HIS A 71 0.86 -10.25 -2.70
C HIS A 71 2.28 -9.66 -2.88
N ASN A 72 3.12 -9.66 -1.83
CA ASN A 72 4.46 -9.08 -1.84
C ASN A 72 4.49 -7.59 -2.29
N LEU A 73 3.43 -6.84 -1.96
CA LEU A 73 3.33 -5.40 -2.23
C LEU A 73 4.02 -4.58 -1.13
N THR A 74 5.30 -4.85 -0.91
CA THR A 74 6.08 -4.33 0.23
C THR A 74 6.10 -2.79 0.27
N ASN A 75 6.24 -2.14 -0.87
CA ASN A 75 6.28 -0.67 -0.93
C ASN A 75 4.91 -0.06 -0.61
N THR A 76 3.83 -0.67 -1.10
CA THR A 76 2.46 -0.24 -0.80
C THR A 76 2.15 -0.40 0.69
N LEU A 77 2.57 -1.51 1.30
CA LEU A 77 2.41 -1.74 2.73
C LEU A 77 3.20 -0.73 3.57
N LYS A 78 4.42 -0.37 3.15
CA LYS A 78 5.22 0.68 3.79
C LYS A 78 4.50 2.04 3.74
N CYS A 79 3.97 2.43 2.58
CA CYS A 79 3.21 3.67 2.45
C CYS A 79 1.96 3.66 3.34
N LEU A 80 1.20 2.56 3.34
CA LEU A 80 -0.01 2.42 4.16
C LEU A 80 0.27 2.61 5.66
N ARG A 81 1.38 2.03 6.15
CA ARG A 81 1.83 2.20 7.54
C ARG A 81 2.27 3.63 7.85
N ALA A 82 2.95 4.29 6.91
CA ALA A 82 3.38 5.68 7.08
C ALA A 82 2.19 6.66 7.09
N GLU A 83 1.11 6.34 6.39
CA GLU A 83 -0.08 7.18 6.27
C GLU A 83 -1.11 6.99 7.39
N THR A 84 -0.94 6.00 8.27
CA THR A 84 -1.87 5.67 9.36
C THR A 84 -1.23 5.85 10.74
N ASN A 85 -2.00 6.36 11.69
CA ASN A 85 -1.61 6.42 13.10
C ASN A 85 -1.95 5.09 13.75
N GLY A 86 -1.03 4.57 14.56
CA GLY A 86 -1.18 3.28 15.23
C GLY A 86 -0.63 2.10 14.41
N ASP A 87 -0.62 0.93 15.03
CA ASP A 87 -0.13 -0.29 14.38
C ASP A 87 -1.23 -0.94 13.55
N ILE A 88 -0.95 -1.21 12.26
CA ILE A 88 -1.79 -2.08 11.44
C ILE A 88 -1.63 -3.50 11.99
N MET A 89 -2.70 -4.04 12.57
CA MET A 89 -2.66 -5.36 13.20
C MET A 89 -2.29 -6.44 12.17
N VAL A 90 -1.33 -7.27 12.55
CA VAL A 90 -0.98 -8.46 11.75
C VAL A 90 -2.03 -9.53 12.02
N LEU A 91 -2.84 -9.83 11.01
CA LEU A 91 -3.95 -10.80 11.13
C LEU A 91 -3.48 -12.26 11.17
N ARG A 92 -2.19 -12.52 10.93
CA ARG A 92 -1.56 -13.84 11.11
C ARG A 92 -1.21 -14.08 12.56
N THR A 93 -1.99 -14.90 13.25
CA THR A 93 -1.55 -15.52 14.50
C THR A 93 -0.42 -16.49 14.19
N ALA A 94 0.68 -16.43 14.93
CA ALA A 94 1.78 -17.39 14.84
C ALA A 94 1.22 -18.83 14.80
N GLY A 95 1.48 -19.55 13.71
CA GLY A 95 1.21 -20.98 13.59
C GLY A 95 0.03 -21.44 12.71
N ASN A 96 -0.70 -20.58 12.01
CA ASN A 96 -1.73 -21.02 11.05
C ASN A 96 -1.42 -20.56 9.62
N GLU A 97 -1.25 -21.52 8.70
CA GLU A 97 -0.82 -21.32 7.31
C GLU A 97 -1.83 -20.60 6.41
N LYS A 98 -3.05 -20.33 6.89
CA LYS A 98 -4.10 -19.63 6.13
C LYS A 98 -4.55 -18.36 6.85
N SER A 99 -4.44 -17.21 6.17
CA SER A 99 -4.87 -15.92 6.71
C SER A 99 -6.39 -15.90 6.93
N LYS A 100 -6.88 -15.10 7.90
CA LYS A 100 -8.32 -14.88 8.10
C LYS A 100 -9.02 -14.41 6.81
N LEU A 101 -8.32 -13.64 5.98
CA LEU A 101 -8.79 -13.21 4.67
C LEU A 101 -8.92 -14.39 3.68
N ALA A 102 -7.91 -15.27 3.61
CA ALA A 102 -7.99 -16.49 2.80
C ALA A 102 -9.17 -17.38 3.23
N ARG A 103 -9.41 -17.47 4.55
CA ARG A 103 -10.55 -18.20 5.11
C ARG A 103 -11.89 -17.53 4.76
N ALA A 104 -11.97 -16.20 4.83
CA ALA A 104 -13.16 -15.45 4.43
C ALA A 104 -13.47 -15.59 2.94
N ILE A 105 -12.44 -15.59 2.08
CA ILE A 105 -12.56 -15.83 0.63
C ILE A 105 -13.01 -17.26 0.34
N GLU A 106 -12.45 -18.27 1.04
CA GLU A 106 -12.90 -19.66 0.93
C GLU A 106 -14.38 -19.80 1.29
N ILE A 107 -14.82 -19.21 2.41
CA ILE A 107 -16.22 -19.24 2.84
C ILE A 107 -17.13 -18.56 1.80
N TYR A 108 -16.72 -17.42 1.26
CA TYR A 108 -17.47 -16.73 0.22
C TYR A 108 -17.60 -17.57 -1.07
N ASN A 109 -16.51 -18.19 -1.52
CA ASN A 109 -16.51 -19.05 -2.70
C ASN A 109 -17.37 -20.31 -2.50
N GLN A 110 -17.37 -20.90 -1.30
CA GLN A 110 -18.23 -22.04 -0.96
C GLN A 110 -19.72 -21.67 -0.98
N LYS A 111 -20.09 -20.51 -0.43
CA LYS A 111 -21.48 -20.01 -0.49
C LYS A 111 -21.93 -19.79 -1.94
N LYS A 112 -21.08 -19.15 -2.75
CA LYS A 112 -21.36 -18.91 -4.17
C LYS A 112 -21.50 -20.21 -4.99
N ALA A 113 -20.71 -21.24 -4.66
CA ALA A 113 -20.81 -22.55 -5.31
C ALA A 113 -22.07 -23.32 -4.90
N ALA A 114 -22.55 -23.16 -3.66
CA ALA A 114 -23.79 -23.75 -3.18
C ALA A 114 -25.07 -23.12 -3.76
N GLU A 115 -24.96 -21.90 -4.31
CA GLU A 115 -26.06 -21.19 -4.99
C GLU A 115 -26.11 -21.46 -6.51
N ALA A 116 -25.16 -22.22 -7.06
CA ALA A 116 -25.20 -22.60 -8.47
C ALA A 116 -26.31 -23.65 -8.72
N PRO A 117 -27.21 -23.45 -9.70
CA PRO A 117 -28.26 -24.42 -9.99
C PRO A 117 -27.66 -25.75 -10.41
N ALA A 118 -28.25 -26.85 -9.92
CA ALA A 118 -27.82 -28.21 -10.25
C ALA A 118 -27.82 -28.41 -11.78
N PRO A 119 -26.82 -29.10 -12.34
CA PRO A 119 -26.79 -29.38 -13.77
C PRO A 119 -28.01 -30.21 -14.14
N GLU A 120 -28.83 -29.69 -15.05
CA GLU A 120 -29.94 -30.42 -15.67
C GLU A 120 -29.35 -31.61 -16.45
N ASN A 121 -29.73 -32.83 -16.04
CA ASN A 121 -29.47 -34.06 -16.79
C ASN A 121 -30.53 -34.22 -17.89
#